data_AF-A0A6J4UXE2-F1
#
_entry.id   AF-A0A6J4UXE2-F1
#
_cell.length_a   1.000
_cell.length_b   1.000
_cell.length_c   1.000
_cell.angle_alpha   90.00
_cell.angle_beta   90.00
_cell.angle_gamma   90.00
#
_symmetry.space_group_name_H-M   'P 1'
#
loop_
_entity.id
_entity.type
_entity.pdbx_description
1 polymer ?
#
loop_
_entity_poly.entity_id
_entity_poly.type
_entity_poly.pdbx_seq_one_letter_code
_entity_poly.pdbx_strand_id
1 'polypeptide(L)'
;MIVLDRTQWREQNLLMVSLIWHQRAVPLYWQFLPHKGSSSFTEQRAIVQTILPLLKNYQVTVLGDREFCSVELGQWLGNQDLLLCLRLRRNEYIHSAHEITRQLSQVGLAPGTSLFFEGVNVTRQQGFGSFNVACKWKRNYRKKVLSEGWFLLTNLPTLQAATIAYQQCSGIEAMFKDCKSGGYSLEGCHANQQRLCAIVLLIALAYSSAIIQGLEIQTLQVEHYVCRPKEPSRTCRRHSHFWVGLYSQTWLSTLDLCTDWVAQWICFNRNKRLYYQRGLRAIALMQPQL
;
A
#
# COMPACT_ATOMS: atom_id res chain seq x y z
N MET A 1 8.50 5.73 -1.15
CA MET A 1 8.69 4.49 -0.37
C MET A 1 8.18 3.33 -1.20
N ILE A 2 8.88 2.21 -1.21
CA ILE A 2 8.43 0.97 -1.85
C ILE A 2 8.10 -0.06 -0.78
N VAL A 3 7.22 -0.99 -1.12
CA VAL A 3 6.81 -2.09 -0.23
C VAL A 3 6.93 -3.42 -0.97
N LEU A 4 7.49 -4.40 -0.27
CA LEU A 4 7.53 -5.79 -0.68
C LEU A 4 6.35 -6.51 -0.06
N ASP A 5 5.60 -7.23 -0.88
CA ASP A 5 4.60 -8.17 -0.38
C ASP A 5 4.46 -9.36 -1.32
N ARG A 6 3.98 -10.46 -0.77
CA ARG A 6 3.74 -11.69 -1.50
C ARG A 6 2.29 -12.09 -1.33
N THR A 7 1.64 -12.45 -2.44
CA THR A 7 0.27 -12.94 -2.41
C THR A 7 0.20 -14.31 -3.08
N GLN A 8 -0.52 -15.22 -2.43
CA GLN A 8 -0.88 -16.49 -3.04
C GLN A 8 -2.18 -16.29 -3.82
N TRP A 9 -2.13 -16.68 -5.08
CA TRP A 9 -3.21 -16.59 -6.04
C TRP A 9 -3.57 -17.98 -6.53
N ARG A 10 -4.54 -18.64 -5.89
CA ARG A 10 -4.80 -20.07 -6.13
C ARG A 10 -3.46 -20.84 -6.04
N GLU A 11 -3.01 -21.43 -7.14
CA GLU A 11 -1.74 -22.15 -7.24
C GLU A 11 -0.52 -21.25 -7.53
N GLN A 12 -0.75 -20.01 -7.97
CA GLN A 12 0.29 -19.08 -8.39
C GLN A 12 0.81 -18.28 -7.19
N ASN A 13 2.12 -18.25 -6.99
CA ASN A 13 2.75 -17.50 -5.91
C ASN A 13 3.38 -16.23 -6.49
N LEU A 14 2.88 -15.05 -6.12
CA LEU A 14 3.29 -13.79 -6.72
C LEU A 14 4.04 -12.94 -5.69
N LEU A 15 5.32 -12.67 -5.95
CA LEU A 15 6.09 -11.66 -5.22
C LEU A 15 6.01 -10.32 -5.97
N MET A 16 5.77 -9.23 -5.25
CA MET A 16 5.54 -7.92 -5.84
C MET A 16 6.29 -6.81 -5.11
N VAL A 17 6.78 -5.84 -5.88
CA VAL A 17 7.24 -4.54 -5.36
C VAL A 17 6.28 -3.47 -5.84
N SER A 18 5.81 -2.65 -4.91
CA SER A 18 4.87 -1.57 -5.20
C SER A 18 5.34 -0.24 -4.61
N LEU A 19 5.02 0.86 -5.28
CA LEU A 19 5.22 2.22 -4.80
C LEU A 19 4.07 2.59 -3.86
N ILE A 20 4.34 3.04 -2.63
CA ILE A 20 3.29 3.63 -1.81
C ILE A 20 2.98 5.06 -2.28
N TRP A 21 1.73 5.32 -2.62
CA TRP A 21 1.24 6.60 -3.09
C TRP A 21 -0.22 6.84 -2.63
N HIS A 22 -0.50 7.98 -1.99
CA HIS A 22 -1.84 8.36 -1.46
C HIS A 22 -2.61 7.23 -0.71
N GLN A 23 -1.99 6.58 0.28
CA GLN A 23 -2.58 5.50 1.08
C GLN A 23 -2.95 4.23 0.27
N ARG A 24 -2.36 4.08 -0.92
CA ARG A 24 -2.41 2.88 -1.76
C ARG A 24 -1.01 2.49 -2.19
N ALA A 25 -0.87 1.26 -2.67
CA ALA A 25 0.32 0.81 -3.34
C ALA A 25 0.04 0.73 -4.84
N VAL A 26 0.98 1.14 -5.68
CA VAL A 26 0.92 1.02 -7.14
C VAL A 26 1.96 -0.02 -7.55
N PRO A 27 1.57 -1.13 -8.23
CA PRO A 27 2.51 -2.15 -8.67
C PRO A 27 3.60 -1.55 -9.57
N LEU A 28 4.87 -1.81 -9.24
CA LEU A 28 6.01 -1.44 -10.09
C LEU A 28 6.56 -2.64 -10.85
N TYR A 29 6.68 -3.77 -10.15
CA TYR A 29 7.23 -5.00 -10.70
C TYR A 29 6.73 -6.22 -9.92
N TRP A 30 6.66 -7.38 -10.57
CA TRP A 30 6.24 -8.63 -9.96
C TRP A 30 6.92 -9.82 -10.61
N GLN A 31 7.05 -10.91 -9.85
CA GLN A 31 7.55 -12.19 -10.34
C GLN A 31 6.75 -13.35 -9.76
N PHE A 32 6.49 -14.36 -10.58
CA PHE A 32 5.90 -15.61 -10.12
C PHE A 32 7.00 -16.51 -9.56
N LEU A 33 6.81 -16.98 -8.33
CA LEU A 33 7.71 -17.95 -7.70
C LEU A 33 7.30 -19.36 -8.16
N PRO A 34 8.26 -20.23 -8.53
CA PRO A 34 7.98 -21.58 -9.02
C PRO A 34 7.54 -22.55 -7.92
N HIS A 35 7.45 -22.08 -6.67
CA HIS A 35 7.10 -22.87 -5.50
C HIS A 35 6.05 -22.15 -4.64
N LYS A 36 5.41 -22.93 -3.76
CA LYS A 36 4.53 -22.40 -2.70
C LYS A 36 5.35 -21.90 -1.51
N GLY A 37 4.74 -21.08 -0.67
CA GLY A 37 5.37 -20.60 0.57
C GLY A 37 6.11 -19.28 0.42
N SER A 38 7.01 -19.02 1.36
CA SER A 38 7.73 -17.74 1.49
C SER A 38 8.79 -17.56 0.41
N SER A 39 9.01 -16.31 0.03
CA SER A 39 10.16 -15.93 -0.81
C SER A 39 11.50 -16.11 -0.10
N SER A 40 12.54 -16.49 -0.85
CA SER A 40 13.92 -16.54 -0.41
C SER A 40 14.61 -15.16 -0.47
N PHE A 41 15.72 -14.99 0.25
CA PHE A 41 16.53 -13.77 0.15
C PHE A 41 16.98 -13.48 -1.29
N THR A 42 17.36 -14.52 -2.04
CA THR A 42 17.76 -14.38 -3.46
C THR A 42 16.63 -13.79 -4.31
N GLU A 43 15.40 -14.27 -4.13
CA GLU A 43 14.22 -13.76 -4.86
C GLU A 43 13.85 -12.33 -4.44
N GLN A 44 13.93 -12.04 -3.15
CA GLN A 44 13.70 -10.70 -2.59
C GLN A 44 14.74 -9.69 -3.10
N ARG A 45 16.02 -10.10 -3.14
CA ARG A 45 17.10 -9.30 -3.71
C ARG A 45 16.86 -9.05 -5.20
N ALA A 46 16.58 -10.10 -5.98
CA ALA A 46 16.41 -10.00 -7.43
C ALA A 46 15.28 -9.03 -7.82
N ILE A 47 14.15 -9.09 -7.10
CA ILE A 47 13.01 -8.23 -7.39
C ILE A 47 13.30 -6.75 -7.06
N VAL A 48 14.00 -6.48 -5.96
CA VAL A 48 14.42 -5.12 -5.60
C VAL A 48 15.45 -4.60 -6.60
N GLN A 49 16.49 -5.39 -6.91
CA GLN A 49 17.54 -5.00 -7.86
C GLN A 49 16.97 -4.59 -9.23
N THR A 50 15.93 -5.28 -9.70
CA THR A 50 15.27 -4.98 -10.97
C THR A 50 14.71 -3.56 -11.02
N ILE A 51 14.17 -3.05 -9.91
CA ILE A 51 13.52 -1.74 -9.89
C ILE A 51 14.43 -0.57 -9.47
N LEU A 52 15.57 -0.84 -8.84
CA LEU A 52 16.47 0.22 -8.35
C LEU A 52 16.92 1.19 -9.46
N PRO A 53 17.25 0.75 -10.69
CA PRO A 53 17.60 1.67 -11.77
C PRO A 53 16.50 2.70 -12.09
N LEU A 54 15.23 2.32 -11.93
CA LEU A 54 14.07 3.20 -12.14
C LEU A 54 13.93 4.27 -11.05
N LEU A 55 14.56 4.04 -9.89
CA LEU A 55 14.46 4.88 -8.70
C LEU A 55 15.77 5.60 -8.34
N LYS A 56 16.79 5.56 -9.21
CA LYS A 56 18.15 6.07 -8.94
C LYS A 56 18.25 7.53 -8.48
N ASN A 57 17.23 8.36 -8.80
CA ASN A 57 17.19 9.78 -8.43
C ASN A 57 16.45 10.04 -7.11
N TYR A 58 16.02 8.99 -6.40
CA TYR A 58 15.20 9.10 -5.21
C TYR A 58 15.85 8.38 -4.03
N GLN A 59 15.71 8.94 -2.82
CA GLN A 59 16.01 8.18 -1.61
C GLN A 59 14.90 7.16 -1.40
N VAL A 60 15.22 5.89 -1.61
CA VAL A 60 14.26 4.79 -1.50
C VAL A 60 14.22 4.29 -0.06
N THR A 61 13.01 4.15 0.49
CA THR A 61 12.74 3.40 1.72
C THR A 61 12.00 2.13 1.36
N VAL A 62 12.52 0.97 1.78
CA VAL A 62 11.93 -0.35 1.55
C VAL A 62 11.17 -0.79 2.80
N LEU A 63 9.90 -1.15 2.60
CA LEU A 63 9.00 -1.65 3.63
C LEU A 63 8.73 -3.14 3.40
N GLY A 64 8.55 -3.90 4.49
CA GLY A 64 8.15 -5.30 4.41
C GLY A 64 7.56 -5.79 5.72
N ASP A 65 6.56 -6.68 5.65
CA ASP A 65 5.98 -7.32 6.83
C ASP A 65 6.84 -8.53 7.29
N ARG A 66 6.33 -9.33 8.22
CA ARG A 66 7.03 -10.48 8.86
C ARG A 66 7.61 -11.53 7.93
N GLU A 67 7.20 -11.55 6.66
CA GLU A 67 7.79 -12.44 5.66
C GLU A 67 9.18 -11.94 5.21
N PHE A 68 9.41 -10.63 5.24
CA PHE A 68 10.63 -9.96 4.77
C PHE A 68 11.53 -9.53 5.93
N CYS A 69 11.52 -10.30 7.02
CA CYS A 69 12.16 -9.92 8.28
C CYS A 69 13.63 -10.41 8.40
N SER A 70 14.23 -10.92 7.33
CA SER A 70 15.57 -11.49 7.38
C SER A 70 16.65 -10.41 7.57
N VAL A 71 17.63 -10.70 8.41
CA VAL A 71 18.77 -9.80 8.64
C VAL A 71 19.66 -9.70 7.39
N GLU A 72 19.75 -10.77 6.59
CA GLU A 72 20.40 -10.77 5.27
C GLU A 72 19.80 -9.71 4.34
N LEU A 73 18.46 -9.63 4.26
CA LEU A 73 17.79 -8.60 3.47
C LEU A 73 18.08 -7.21 4.02
N GLY A 74 18.00 -7.02 5.34
CA GLY A 74 18.32 -5.75 5.99
C GLY A 74 19.74 -5.28 5.68
N GLN A 75 20.73 -6.16 5.78
CA GLN A 75 22.13 -5.82 5.51
C GLN A 75 22.36 -5.51 4.03
N TRP A 76 21.81 -6.33 3.15
CA TRP A 76 21.93 -6.08 1.72
C TRP A 76 21.30 -4.75 1.32
N LEU A 77 20.10 -4.42 1.81
CA LEU A 77 19.45 -3.14 1.56
C LEU A 77 20.30 -1.96 2.09
N GLY A 78 20.85 -2.08 3.29
CA GLY A 78 21.75 -1.08 3.87
C GLY A 78 23.01 -0.87 3.02
N ASN A 79 23.61 -1.94 2.51
CA ASN A 79 24.79 -1.90 1.62
C ASN A 79 24.47 -1.32 0.22
N GLN A 80 23.20 -1.10 -0.12
CA GLN A 80 22.78 -0.41 -1.34
C GLN A 80 22.39 1.06 -1.07
N ASP A 81 22.75 1.61 0.10
CA ASP A 81 22.38 2.95 0.56
C ASP A 81 20.85 3.20 0.61
N LEU A 82 20.08 2.12 0.81
CA LEU A 82 18.63 2.20 0.92
C LEU A 82 18.21 2.39 2.37
N LEU A 83 17.15 3.18 2.57
CA LEU A 83 16.45 3.18 3.85
C LEU A 83 15.57 1.93 3.94
N LEU A 84 15.36 1.41 5.15
CA LEU A 84 14.58 0.20 5.34
C LEU A 84 13.76 0.24 6.62
N CYS A 85 12.60 -0.40 6.59
CA CYS A 85 11.75 -0.62 7.74
C CYS A 85 11.01 -1.96 7.58
N LEU A 86 11.61 -3.01 8.11
CA LEU A 86 11.16 -4.39 7.97
C LEU A 86 10.57 -4.88 9.29
N ARG A 87 9.38 -5.46 9.30
CA ARG A 87 8.77 -5.94 10.54
C ARG A 87 9.40 -7.27 10.98
N LEU A 88 9.96 -7.27 12.18
CA LEU A 88 10.48 -8.45 12.83
C LEU A 88 9.36 -9.30 13.47
N ARG A 89 9.64 -10.58 13.65
CA ARG A 89 8.82 -11.46 14.46
C ARG A 89 9.18 -11.27 15.93
N ARG A 90 8.22 -11.39 16.84
CA ARG A 90 8.46 -11.25 18.29
C ARG A 90 9.49 -12.24 18.86
N ASN A 91 9.79 -13.32 18.15
CA ASN A 91 10.72 -14.36 18.59
C ASN A 91 12.16 -14.12 18.12
N GLU A 92 12.43 -13.05 17.35
CA GLU A 92 13.79 -12.63 17.02
C GLU A 92 14.53 -12.11 18.25
N TYR A 93 15.86 -12.03 18.16
CA TYR A 93 16.74 -11.63 19.26
C TYR A 93 17.41 -10.31 18.94
N ILE A 94 17.63 -9.49 19.96
CA ILE A 94 18.49 -8.31 19.90
C ILE A 94 19.67 -8.48 20.85
N HIS A 95 20.84 -8.01 20.42
CA HIS A 95 22.08 -8.01 21.17
C HIS A 95 22.77 -6.65 21.02
N SER A 96 23.14 -6.06 22.15
CA SER A 96 23.97 -4.85 22.25
C SER A 96 25.32 -5.24 22.85
N ALA A 97 26.40 -4.56 22.48
CA ALA A 97 27.76 -4.88 22.95
C ALA A 97 27.92 -4.89 24.49
N HIS A 98 27.02 -4.20 25.21
CA HIS A 98 27.06 -4.05 26.67
C HIS A 98 25.89 -4.75 27.39
N GLU A 99 25.01 -5.45 26.69
CA GLU A 99 23.82 -6.08 27.29
C GLU A 99 23.66 -7.55 26.91
N ILE A 100 22.94 -8.28 27.77
CA ILE A 100 22.57 -9.67 27.53
C ILE A 100 21.64 -9.74 26.32
N THR A 101 21.88 -10.70 25.42
CA THR A 101 20.98 -11.04 24.31
C THR A 101 19.57 -11.31 24.82
N ARG A 102 18.58 -10.58 24.31
CA ARG A 102 17.17 -10.71 24.71
C ARG A 102 16.29 -10.99 23.50
N GLN A 103 15.24 -11.78 23.72
CA GLN A 103 14.22 -11.97 22.71
C GLN A 103 13.30 -10.73 22.66
N LEU A 104 12.82 -10.34 21.47
CA LEU A 104 11.93 -9.18 21.32
C LEU A 104 10.64 -9.29 22.14
N SER A 105 10.13 -10.50 22.37
CA SER A 105 9.00 -10.76 23.26
C SER A 105 9.25 -10.36 24.72
N GLN A 106 10.52 -10.26 25.13
CA GLN A 106 10.95 -10.02 26.51
C GLN A 106 11.47 -8.59 26.75
N VAL A 107 11.45 -7.72 25.74
CA VAL A 107 11.95 -6.34 25.86
C VAL A 107 11.01 -5.40 26.64
N GLY A 108 9.92 -5.93 27.21
CA GLY A 108 8.98 -5.15 28.02
C GLY A 108 8.00 -4.31 27.22
N LEU A 109 7.82 -4.57 25.91
CA LEU A 109 6.83 -3.87 25.10
C LEU A 109 5.40 -4.26 25.53
N ALA A 110 4.62 -3.28 25.99
CA ALA A 110 3.23 -3.44 26.42
C ALA A 110 2.29 -2.44 25.71
N PRO A 111 0.96 -2.69 25.65
CA PRO A 111 0.01 -1.78 25.02
C PRO A 111 0.13 -0.33 25.54
N GLY A 112 0.40 0.61 24.63
CA GLY A 112 0.59 2.04 24.94
C GLY A 112 2.05 2.46 25.11
N THR A 113 3.00 1.52 25.06
CA THR A 113 4.44 1.81 25.19
C THR A 113 5.13 1.79 23.84
N SER A 114 6.35 2.34 23.81
CA SER A 114 7.25 2.29 22.66
C SER A 114 8.69 2.27 23.15
N LEU A 115 9.57 1.60 22.41
CA LEU A 115 10.99 1.46 22.73
C LEU A 115 11.80 1.67 21.45
N PHE A 116 13.03 2.15 21.57
CA PHE A 116 13.94 2.33 20.44
C PHE A 116 15.33 1.88 20.86
N PHE A 117 15.88 0.92 20.14
CA PHE A 117 17.22 0.39 20.36
C PHE A 117 18.09 0.79 19.19
N GLU A 118 19.17 1.53 19.45
CA GLU A 118 20.06 2.03 18.40
C GLU A 118 21.29 1.11 18.26
N GLY A 119 21.71 0.86 17.02
CA GLY A 119 22.96 0.15 16.74
C GLY A 119 23.03 -1.27 17.33
N VAL A 120 21.92 -2.01 17.33
CA VAL A 120 21.85 -3.39 17.86
C VAL A 120 21.94 -4.44 16.76
N ASN A 121 22.43 -5.62 17.11
CA ASN A 121 22.45 -6.77 16.22
C ASN A 121 21.17 -7.60 16.42
N VAL A 122 20.50 -7.97 15.33
CA VAL A 122 19.17 -8.62 15.36
C VAL A 122 19.24 -10.15 15.15
N THR A 123 20.44 -10.72 15.25
CA THR A 123 20.68 -12.16 15.12
C THR A 123 21.74 -12.63 16.09
N ARG A 124 21.71 -13.92 16.44
CA ARG A 124 22.76 -14.58 17.24
C ARG A 124 24.02 -14.86 16.42
N GLN A 125 23.89 -14.92 15.10
CA GLN A 125 25.01 -15.18 14.20
C GLN A 125 25.87 -13.93 14.03
N GLN A 126 27.18 -14.10 14.12
CA GLN A 126 28.13 -13.01 13.84
C GLN A 126 28.22 -12.74 12.33
N GLY A 127 28.61 -11.52 11.94
CA GLY A 127 28.84 -11.14 10.53
C GLY A 127 27.78 -10.22 9.91
N PHE A 128 26.68 -9.96 10.63
CA PHE A 128 25.64 -9.02 10.20
C PHE A 128 25.87 -7.63 10.81
N GLY A 129 25.53 -6.59 10.05
CA GLY A 129 25.64 -5.20 10.49
C GLY A 129 24.68 -4.86 11.64
N SER A 130 24.92 -3.72 12.27
CA SER A 130 24.06 -3.18 13.34
C SER A 130 22.90 -2.36 12.75
N PHE A 131 21.73 -2.47 13.36
CA PHE A 131 20.49 -1.78 12.96
C PHE A 131 19.85 -1.07 14.14
N ASN A 132 18.95 -0.15 13.85
CA ASN A 132 18.00 0.31 14.85
C ASN A 132 16.82 -0.65 14.91
N VAL A 133 16.26 -0.83 16.10
CA VAL A 133 15.03 -1.59 16.33
C VAL A 133 14.00 -0.69 16.98
N ALA A 134 12.95 -0.37 16.22
CA ALA A 134 11.82 0.42 16.67
C ALA A 134 10.67 -0.48 17.12
N CYS A 135 10.24 -0.33 18.37
CA CYS A 135 9.17 -1.10 18.97
C CYS A 135 7.99 -0.18 19.30
N LYS A 136 6.79 -0.51 18.86
CA LYS A 136 5.58 0.28 19.16
C LYS A 136 4.37 -0.60 19.36
N TRP A 137 3.70 -0.44 20.51
CA TRP A 137 2.39 -1.06 20.74
C TRP A 137 1.36 0.02 21.01
N LYS A 138 0.40 0.15 20.10
CA LYS A 138 -0.69 1.10 20.29
C LYS A 138 -1.52 0.74 21.52
N ARG A 139 -1.93 1.74 22.29
CA ARG A 139 -2.82 1.55 23.45
C ARG A 139 -4.12 0.89 23.02
N ASN A 140 -4.56 -0.11 23.78
CA ASN A 140 -5.87 -0.72 23.58
C ASN A 140 -6.96 0.33 23.85
N TYR A 141 -7.92 0.45 22.93
CA TYR A 141 -9.02 1.39 23.07
C TYR A 141 -10.34 0.74 22.68
N ARG A 142 -11.30 0.72 23.62
CA ARG A 142 -12.61 0.06 23.47
C ARG A 142 -12.43 -1.38 22.95
N LYS A 143 -13.14 -1.75 21.87
CA LYS A 143 -13.08 -3.07 21.23
C LYS A 143 -11.88 -3.27 20.28
N LYS A 144 -11.01 -2.26 20.11
CA LYS A 144 -9.83 -2.36 19.24
C LYS A 144 -8.61 -2.74 20.07
N VAL A 145 -8.45 -4.05 20.24
CA VAL A 145 -7.29 -4.67 20.90
C VAL A 145 -6.40 -5.26 19.83
N LEU A 146 -5.14 -4.83 19.78
CA LEU A 146 -4.14 -5.49 18.94
C LEU A 146 -3.49 -6.60 19.75
N SER A 147 -3.40 -7.80 19.17
CA SER A 147 -2.79 -8.97 19.80
C SER A 147 -1.28 -8.85 19.97
N GLU A 148 -0.63 -7.94 19.23
CA GLU A 148 0.81 -7.76 19.26
C GLU A 148 1.23 -6.33 18.87
N GLY A 149 2.36 -5.89 19.41
CA GLY A 149 3.05 -4.67 18.97
C GLY A 149 3.80 -4.85 17.64
N TRP A 150 4.35 -3.75 17.14
CA TRP A 150 5.30 -3.73 16.04
C TRP A 150 6.71 -3.78 16.59
N PHE A 151 7.53 -4.62 15.97
CA PHE A 151 8.98 -4.64 16.13
C PHE A 151 9.57 -4.44 14.73
N LEU A 152 10.38 -3.41 14.53
CA LEU A 152 10.79 -2.94 13.21
C LEU A 152 12.30 -2.85 13.16
N LEU A 153 12.93 -3.66 12.30
CA LEU A 153 14.33 -3.53 11.92
C LEU A 153 14.45 -2.37 10.93
N THR A 154 15.30 -1.39 11.23
CA THR A 154 15.36 -0.14 10.46
C THR A 154 16.72 0.53 10.57
N ASN A 155 17.09 1.30 9.55
CA ASN A 155 18.18 2.27 9.60
C ASN A 155 17.66 3.73 9.65
N LEU A 156 16.36 3.92 9.88
CA LEU A 156 15.78 5.23 10.09
C LEU A 156 16.22 5.79 11.46
N PRO A 157 16.42 7.11 11.58
CA PRO A 157 17.08 7.70 12.73
C PRO A 157 16.21 7.76 13.99
N THR A 158 14.88 7.62 13.87
CA THR A 158 13.97 7.77 15.01
C THR A 158 12.84 6.75 15.00
N LEU A 159 12.36 6.40 16.20
CA LEU A 159 11.14 5.64 16.42
C LEU A 159 9.95 6.19 15.63
N GLN A 160 9.80 7.53 15.60
CA GLN A 160 8.69 8.18 14.91
C GLN A 160 8.79 7.99 13.40
N ALA A 161 9.98 8.18 12.81
CA ALA A 161 10.20 7.97 11.38
C ALA A 161 9.91 6.51 10.99
N ALA A 162 10.44 5.55 11.74
CA ALA A 162 10.20 4.12 11.51
C ALA A 162 8.71 3.76 11.62
N THR A 163 8.03 4.29 12.63
CA THR A 163 6.59 4.06 12.81
C THR A 163 5.77 4.63 11.65
N ILE A 164 6.04 5.88 11.24
CA ILE A 164 5.30 6.54 10.15
C ILE A 164 5.54 5.80 8.83
N ALA A 165 6.78 5.40 8.57
CA ALA A 165 7.14 4.61 7.40
C ALA A 165 6.40 3.26 7.40
N TYR A 166 6.44 2.50 8.49
CA TYR A 166 5.77 1.21 8.57
C TYR A 166 4.25 1.29 8.43
N GLN A 167 3.62 2.35 8.94
CA GLN A 167 2.18 2.57 8.76
C GLN A 167 1.74 2.60 7.29
N GLN A 168 2.63 3.05 6.40
CA GLN A 168 2.38 3.09 4.96
C GLN A 168 2.27 1.70 4.33
N CYS A 169 2.81 0.65 4.98
CA CYS A 169 2.77 -0.73 4.50
C CYS A 169 1.33 -1.23 4.27
N SER A 170 0.37 -0.73 5.06
CA SER A 170 -1.06 -1.05 4.87
C SER A 170 -1.64 -0.67 3.50
N GLY A 171 -0.96 0.20 2.75
CA GLY A 171 -1.35 0.56 1.39
C GLY A 171 -1.35 -0.63 0.42
N ILE A 172 -0.48 -1.63 0.61
CA ILE A 172 -0.42 -2.81 -0.28
C ILE A 172 -1.56 -3.78 -0.03
N GLU A 173 -1.97 -3.97 1.23
CA GLU A 173 -3.17 -4.75 1.55
C GLU A 173 -4.41 -4.11 0.91
N ALA A 174 -4.49 -2.77 0.95
CA ALA A 174 -5.57 -2.04 0.32
C ALA A 174 -5.55 -2.18 -1.22
N MET A 175 -4.37 -2.12 -1.84
CA MET A 175 -4.19 -2.40 -3.27
C MET A 175 -4.63 -3.82 -3.62
N PHE A 176 -4.17 -4.84 -2.90
CA PHE A 176 -4.58 -6.22 -3.16
C PHE A 176 -6.08 -6.40 -3.01
N LYS A 177 -6.70 -5.78 -2.01
CA LYS A 177 -8.16 -5.81 -1.86
C LYS A 177 -8.85 -5.19 -3.08
N ASP A 178 -8.41 -4.01 -3.51
CA ASP A 178 -8.99 -3.31 -4.67
C ASP A 178 -8.80 -4.11 -5.99
N CYS A 179 -7.66 -4.77 -6.19
CA CYS A 179 -7.40 -5.61 -7.37
C CYS A 179 -8.16 -6.94 -7.35
N LYS A 180 -8.45 -7.49 -6.17
CA LYS A 180 -9.16 -8.77 -5.98
C LYS A 180 -10.67 -8.52 -5.87
N SER A 181 -11.31 -9.05 -4.85
CA SER A 181 -12.76 -8.98 -4.62
C SER A 181 -13.30 -7.56 -4.39
N GLY A 182 -12.44 -6.59 -4.09
CA GLY A 182 -12.84 -5.21 -3.85
C GLY A 182 -13.04 -4.38 -5.11
N GLY A 183 -12.68 -4.84 -6.31
CA GLY A 183 -12.83 -4.02 -7.51
C GLY A 183 -12.72 -4.85 -8.78
N TYR A 184 -11.50 -5.08 -9.25
CA TYR A 184 -11.27 -5.72 -10.55
C TYR A 184 -11.51 -7.24 -10.58
N SER A 185 -11.95 -7.82 -9.45
CA SER A 185 -12.41 -9.21 -9.36
C SER A 185 -11.40 -10.22 -9.88
N LEU A 186 -10.10 -9.93 -9.71
CA LEU A 186 -9.04 -10.75 -10.28
C LEU A 186 -9.24 -12.22 -9.86
N GLU A 187 -9.74 -12.52 -8.64
CA GLU A 187 -9.95 -13.88 -8.03
C GLU A 187 -10.92 -14.75 -8.83
N GLY A 188 -11.78 -14.13 -9.63
CA GLY A 188 -12.66 -14.79 -10.59
C GLY A 188 -11.95 -15.22 -11.89
N CYS A 189 -10.74 -14.74 -12.18
CA CYS A 189 -10.02 -15.11 -13.40
C CYS A 189 -9.43 -16.54 -13.30
N HIS A 190 -9.76 -17.39 -14.27
CA HIS A 190 -9.22 -18.76 -14.40
C HIS A 190 -8.00 -18.81 -15.34
N ALA A 191 -7.19 -17.76 -15.34
CA ALA A 191 -6.05 -17.62 -16.24
C ALA A 191 -4.87 -18.54 -15.84
N ASN A 192 -4.15 -19.06 -16.84
CA ASN A 192 -2.83 -19.67 -16.63
C ASN A 192 -1.79 -18.58 -16.28
N GLN A 193 -0.58 -18.98 -15.86
CA GLN A 193 0.45 -18.03 -15.39
C GLN A 193 0.80 -16.93 -16.41
N GLN A 194 0.94 -17.28 -17.70
CA GLN A 194 1.25 -16.30 -18.76
C GLN A 194 0.13 -15.27 -18.91
N ARG A 195 -1.12 -15.73 -19.00
CA ARG A 195 -2.29 -14.86 -19.07
C ARG A 195 -2.45 -14.04 -17.78
N LEU A 196 -2.18 -14.63 -16.62
CA LEU A 196 -2.23 -13.94 -15.34
C LEU A 196 -1.20 -12.81 -15.28
N CYS A 197 0.00 -12.99 -15.83
CA CYS A 197 0.99 -11.92 -15.94
C CYS A 197 0.46 -10.74 -16.76
N ALA A 198 -0.14 -11.00 -17.92
CA ALA A 198 -0.76 -9.97 -18.74
C ALA A 198 -1.94 -9.28 -18.03
N ILE A 199 -2.77 -10.04 -17.30
CA ILE A 199 -3.88 -9.49 -16.52
C ILE A 199 -3.37 -8.61 -15.37
N VAL A 200 -2.30 -9.02 -14.66
CA VAL A 200 -1.69 -8.21 -13.60
C VAL A 200 -1.16 -6.90 -14.19
N LEU A 201 -0.56 -6.91 -15.37
CA LEU A 201 -0.14 -5.69 -16.07
C LEU A 201 -1.34 -4.78 -16.40
N LEU A 202 -2.40 -5.34 -17.00
CA LEU A 202 -3.60 -4.58 -17.33
C LEU A 202 -4.25 -3.97 -16.08
N ILE A 203 -4.30 -4.74 -14.99
CA ILE A 203 -4.79 -4.25 -13.70
C ILE A 203 -3.88 -3.16 -13.15
N ALA A 204 -2.55 -3.29 -13.21
CA ALA A 204 -1.65 -2.26 -12.74
C ALA A 204 -1.88 -0.93 -13.48
N LEU A 205 -2.08 -0.97 -14.80
CA LEU A 205 -2.39 0.20 -15.62
C LEU A 205 -3.76 0.79 -15.29
N ALA A 206 -4.82 -0.04 -15.28
CA ALA A 206 -6.18 0.39 -14.98
C ALA A 206 -6.30 0.95 -13.56
N TYR A 207 -5.66 0.29 -12.58
CA TYR A 207 -5.62 0.69 -11.18
C TYR A 207 -4.93 2.05 -11.01
N SER A 208 -3.78 2.23 -11.65
CA SER A 208 -3.03 3.50 -11.62
C SER A 208 -3.85 4.62 -12.23
N SER A 209 -4.48 4.37 -13.38
CA SER A 209 -5.38 5.33 -14.05
C SER A 209 -6.55 5.74 -13.16
N ALA A 210 -7.23 4.77 -12.53
CA ALA A 210 -8.33 5.06 -11.61
C ALA A 210 -7.89 5.86 -10.38
N ILE A 211 -6.70 5.60 -9.83
CA ILE A 211 -6.15 6.42 -8.74
C ILE A 211 -5.88 7.86 -9.19
N ILE A 212 -5.21 8.04 -10.33
CA ILE A 212 -4.88 9.36 -10.88
C ILE A 212 -6.16 10.16 -11.11
N GLN A 213 -7.13 9.58 -11.80
CA GLN A 213 -8.42 10.23 -12.05
C GLN A 213 -9.14 10.59 -10.75
N GLY A 214 -9.13 9.69 -9.75
CA GLY A 214 -9.72 9.97 -8.45
C GLY A 214 -8.99 11.04 -7.63
N LEU A 215 -7.71 11.30 -7.91
CA LEU A 215 -6.95 12.41 -7.33
C LEU A 215 -7.28 13.73 -8.03
N GLU A 216 -7.37 13.72 -9.36
CA GLU A 216 -7.74 14.88 -10.17
C GLU A 216 -9.14 15.39 -9.80
N ILE A 217 -10.13 14.49 -9.77
CA ILE A 217 -11.52 14.81 -9.37
C ILE A 217 -11.57 15.46 -7.99
N GLN A 218 -10.76 14.95 -7.07
CA GLN A 218 -10.70 15.44 -5.70
C GLN A 218 -9.95 16.78 -5.60
N THR A 219 -9.03 17.06 -6.52
CA THR A 219 -8.35 18.36 -6.66
C THR A 219 -9.30 19.40 -7.24
N LEU A 220 -10.14 18.99 -8.19
CA LEU A 220 -11.19 19.81 -8.79
C LEU A 220 -12.38 20.07 -7.85
N GLN A 221 -12.44 19.41 -6.68
CA GLN A 221 -13.50 19.52 -5.67
C GLN A 221 -14.91 19.14 -6.17
N VAL A 222 -14.97 18.24 -7.14
CA VAL A 222 -16.21 17.78 -7.77
C VAL A 222 -16.57 16.34 -7.41
N GLU A 223 -15.85 15.73 -6.47
CA GLU A 223 -16.05 14.33 -6.06
C GLU A 223 -17.46 14.04 -5.53
N HIS A 224 -18.14 15.05 -5.00
CA HIS A 224 -19.49 14.94 -4.44
C HIS A 224 -20.58 14.71 -5.49
N TYR A 225 -20.29 14.99 -6.77
CA TYR A 225 -21.16 14.64 -7.90
C TYR A 225 -21.05 13.16 -8.26
N VAL A 226 -19.89 12.56 -8.02
CA VAL A 226 -19.60 11.16 -8.35
C VAL A 226 -20.00 10.23 -7.21
N CYS A 227 -19.64 10.58 -5.98
CA CYS A 227 -19.90 9.75 -4.82
C CYS A 227 -20.01 10.59 -3.54
N ARG A 228 -20.55 9.99 -2.48
CA ARG A 228 -20.60 10.66 -1.16
C ARG A 228 -19.19 10.73 -0.54
N PRO A 229 -18.60 11.92 -0.29
CA PRO A 229 -17.22 12.01 0.17
C PRO A 229 -17.01 11.50 1.61
N LYS A 230 -17.99 11.77 2.50
CA LYS A 230 -17.95 11.42 3.92
C LYS A 230 -19.35 11.13 4.47
N GLU A 231 -19.42 10.37 5.55
CA GLU A 231 -20.65 10.08 6.31
C GLU A 231 -20.51 10.58 7.75
N PRO A 232 -21.61 10.94 8.44
CA PRO A 232 -21.55 11.48 9.80
C PRO A 232 -20.80 10.59 10.80
N SER A 233 -20.93 9.26 10.69
CA SER A 233 -20.30 8.29 11.59
C SER A 233 -18.82 8.00 11.29
N ARG A 234 -18.28 8.52 10.17
CA ARG A 234 -16.90 8.22 9.75
C ARG A 234 -15.93 9.33 10.16
N THR A 235 -14.80 8.93 10.71
CA THR A 235 -13.67 9.84 10.96
C THR A 235 -12.86 10.12 9.70
N CYS A 236 -12.85 9.17 8.75
CA CYS A 236 -12.14 9.25 7.48
C CYS A 236 -13.10 9.38 6.28
N ARG A 237 -12.54 9.53 5.08
CA ARG A 237 -13.30 9.52 3.83
C ARG A 237 -14.02 8.20 3.62
N ARG A 238 -15.13 8.24 2.90
CA ARG A 238 -15.90 7.03 2.57
C ARG A 238 -15.17 6.17 1.53
N HIS A 239 -14.61 6.82 0.51
CA HIS A 239 -13.99 6.18 -0.64
C HIS A 239 -12.52 6.59 -0.81
N SER A 240 -11.70 5.68 -1.33
CA SER A 240 -10.33 5.96 -1.76
C SER A 240 -10.32 6.64 -3.13
N HIS A 241 -9.17 7.19 -3.54
CA HIS A 241 -8.99 7.74 -4.88
C HIS A 241 -9.32 6.73 -5.97
N PHE A 242 -8.85 5.48 -5.82
CA PHE A 242 -9.23 4.37 -6.69
C PHE A 242 -10.75 4.28 -6.92
N TRP A 243 -11.55 4.26 -5.86
CA TRP A 243 -13.01 4.16 -5.96
C TRP A 243 -13.66 5.41 -6.54
N VAL A 244 -13.16 6.60 -6.20
CA VAL A 244 -13.65 7.85 -6.78
C VAL A 244 -13.44 7.86 -8.29
N GLY A 245 -12.25 7.47 -8.77
CA GLY A 245 -11.97 7.35 -10.20
C GLY A 245 -12.84 6.30 -10.87
N LEU A 246 -12.97 5.10 -10.28
CA LEU A 246 -13.79 4.03 -10.85
C LEU A 246 -15.27 4.43 -10.96
N TYR A 247 -15.83 5.06 -9.93
CA TYR A 247 -17.20 5.58 -9.97
C TYR A 247 -17.36 6.69 -11.00
N SER A 248 -16.35 7.55 -11.17
CA SER A 248 -16.38 8.58 -12.20
C SER A 248 -16.48 7.98 -13.59
N GLN A 249 -15.66 6.96 -13.89
CA GLN A 249 -15.70 6.28 -15.18
C GLN A 249 -17.08 5.66 -15.44
N THR A 250 -17.64 4.98 -14.44
CA THR A 250 -18.98 4.37 -14.55
C THR A 250 -20.07 5.43 -14.69
N TRP A 251 -19.96 6.54 -13.97
CA TRP A 251 -20.93 7.63 -14.01
C TRP A 251 -20.92 8.34 -15.37
N LEU A 252 -19.74 8.70 -15.87
CA LEU A 252 -19.57 9.36 -17.18
C LEU A 252 -20.06 8.46 -18.32
N SER A 253 -19.69 7.17 -18.32
CA SER A 253 -20.16 6.24 -19.36
C SER A 253 -21.67 6.02 -19.33
N THR A 254 -22.27 5.99 -18.14
CA THR A 254 -23.74 5.90 -18.00
C THR A 254 -24.43 7.17 -18.47
N LEU A 255 -23.84 8.34 -18.17
CA LEU A 255 -24.37 9.63 -18.62
C LEU A 255 -24.38 9.73 -20.14
N ASP A 256 -23.29 9.33 -20.80
CA ASP A 256 -23.19 9.36 -22.26
C ASP A 256 -24.36 8.59 -22.91
N LEU A 257 -24.73 7.43 -22.34
CA LEU A 257 -25.85 6.60 -22.81
C LEU A 257 -27.24 7.22 -22.63
N CYS A 258 -27.39 8.18 -21.71
CA CYS A 258 -28.69 8.77 -21.37
C CYS A 258 -28.74 10.30 -21.58
N THR A 259 -27.77 10.86 -22.30
CA THR A 259 -27.61 12.31 -22.51
C THR A 259 -28.90 12.98 -23.01
N ASP A 260 -29.60 12.36 -23.96
CA ASP A 260 -30.85 12.88 -24.53
C ASP A 260 -31.96 12.97 -23.48
N TRP A 261 -32.08 11.95 -22.64
CA TRP A 261 -33.10 11.89 -21.59
C TRP A 261 -32.80 12.92 -20.50
N VAL A 262 -31.51 13.07 -20.15
CA VAL A 262 -31.05 14.12 -19.21
C VAL A 262 -31.37 15.50 -19.78
N ALA A 263 -31.13 15.75 -21.07
CA ALA A 263 -31.43 17.02 -21.71
C ALA A 263 -32.93 17.34 -21.67
N GLN A 264 -33.79 16.38 -21.98
CA GLN A 264 -35.25 16.53 -21.86
C GLN A 264 -35.67 16.84 -20.41
N TRP A 265 -35.12 16.12 -19.43
CA TRP A 265 -35.39 16.34 -18.02
C TRP A 265 -35.01 17.75 -17.53
N ILE A 266 -33.88 18.29 -18.02
CA ILE A 266 -33.45 19.66 -17.72
C ILE A 266 -34.46 20.68 -18.28
N CYS A 267 -34.98 20.43 -19.49
CA CYS A 267 -35.99 21.28 -20.12
C CYS A 267 -37.33 21.29 -19.37
N PHE A 268 -37.76 20.14 -18.82
CA PHE A 268 -38.97 20.04 -18.01
C PHE A 268 -38.81 20.68 -16.62
N ASN A 269 -37.68 20.49 -15.95
CA ASN A 269 -37.44 20.97 -14.58
C ASN A 269 -36.71 22.33 -14.55
N ARG A 270 -37.29 23.34 -15.20
CA ARG A 270 -36.67 24.67 -15.37
C ARG A 270 -36.28 25.35 -14.04
N ASN A 271 -37.07 25.14 -12.99
CA ASN A 271 -36.80 25.67 -11.65
C ASN A 271 -35.52 25.11 -11.01
N LYS A 272 -34.97 24.00 -11.51
CA LYS A 272 -33.72 23.39 -11.04
C LYS A 272 -32.53 23.60 -12.00
N ARG A 273 -32.69 24.41 -13.05
CA ARG A 273 -31.67 24.65 -14.10
C ARG A 273 -30.28 24.96 -13.56
N LEU A 274 -30.17 25.80 -12.52
CA LEU A 274 -28.89 26.14 -11.90
C LEU A 274 -28.16 24.92 -11.31
N TYR A 275 -28.89 23.97 -10.70
CA TYR A 275 -28.30 22.75 -10.16
C TYR A 275 -27.79 21.83 -11.27
N TYR A 276 -28.56 21.68 -12.34
CA TYR A 276 -28.14 20.92 -13.51
C TYR A 276 -26.91 21.52 -14.18
N GLN A 277 -26.84 22.84 -14.34
CA GLN A 277 -25.66 23.52 -14.90
C GLN A 277 -24.39 23.27 -14.08
N ARG A 278 -24.49 23.23 -12.74
CA ARG A 278 -23.35 22.89 -11.90
C ARG A 278 -22.90 21.44 -12.11
N GLY A 279 -23.84 20.51 -12.25
CA GLY A 279 -23.55 19.11 -12.57
C GLY A 279 -22.90 18.94 -13.95
N LEU A 280 -23.43 19.61 -14.99
CA LEU A 280 -22.84 19.61 -16.33
C LEU A 280 -21.44 20.23 -16.35
N ARG A 281 -21.22 21.30 -15.58
CA ARG A 281 -19.88 21.87 -15.41
C ARG A 281 -18.93 20.86 -14.74
N ALA A 282 -19.40 20.13 -13.72
CA ALA A 282 -18.60 19.10 -13.09
C ALA A 282 -18.23 17.98 -14.08
N ILE A 283 -19.17 17.53 -14.92
CA ILE A 283 -18.92 16.55 -15.98
C ILE A 283 -17.84 17.07 -16.94
N ALA A 284 -17.99 18.31 -17.43
CA ALA A 284 -17.02 18.92 -18.34
C ALA A 284 -15.61 19.05 -17.73
N LEU A 285 -15.51 19.24 -16.41
CA LEU A 285 -14.22 19.28 -15.70
C LEU A 285 -13.59 17.89 -15.55
N MET A 286 -14.38 16.81 -15.54
CA MET A 286 -13.89 15.44 -15.37
C MET A 286 -13.54 14.75 -16.69
N GLN A 287 -14.05 15.26 -17.82
CA GLN A 287 -13.71 14.74 -19.14
C GLN A 287 -12.28 15.18 -19.52
N PRO A 288 -11.49 14.31 -20.17
CA PRO A 288 -10.19 14.69 -20.70
C PRO A 288 -10.35 15.86 -21.68
N GLN A 289 -9.57 16.92 -21.51
CA GLN A 289 -9.47 17.96 -22.52
C GLN A 289 -8.69 17.37 -23.70
N LEU A 290 -9.36 17.21 -24.85
CA LEU A 290 -8.74 16.84 -26.12
C LEU A 290 -7.82 17.95 -26.64
#